data_AF-A0A958TD17-F1
#
_entry.id   AF-A0A958TD17-F1
#
_cell.length_a   1.000
_cell.length_b   1.000
_cell.length_c   1.000
_cell.angle_alpha   90.00
_cell.angle_beta   90.00
_cell.angle_gamma   90.00
#
_symmetry.space_group_name_H-M   'P 1'
#
loop_
_entity.id
_entity.type
_entity.pdbx_description
1 polymer ?
#
loop_
_entity_poly.entity_id
_entity_poly.type
_entity_poly.pdbx_seq_one_letter_code
_entity_poly.pdbx_strand_id
1 'polypeptide(L)'
;MKFRKILLLPLLFSSLIGFSQVSKAVEDSTKQKEEAKKRSPFVSGYYPVGFFDIDLKYLVKYNNYESFRLGFGGVTNERLFKDFKIGGYAAYGFKDDAYKYSLGGNVRISKKSNDWVSLYYTKDIREIGSYEYLTSARVYSVFEPRLINITQFYKHRTWRAGVMINPSDKFISEFRISHQNIQQIEAYQFLYHDEAFSNYKLLETTLSLRYAPKTNEFISESGTLEHSDGLPKISIQVTRGIKGISESNFNYTKAGVKLDYHIKRMDLSSSHFVLEGVKAWGNAPLTHLFHAYPNSPTKEEILQRFSVAGIQSFETMYFGEFFSSELVTFRAKHTLRRFRISEKIKPELVFITRHALGDLDHLERHLGIGFKTLSQLYSESGLEFNKMFFGFGLSFAYRYGYYHLPDFEDNVSFKFTFNLKL
;
A
#
# COMPACT_ATOMS: atom_id res chain seq x y z
N MET A 1 -28.12 -55.81 -6.90
CA MET A 1 -26.78 -56.20 -7.38
C MET A 1 -25.82 -55.02 -7.22
N LYS A 2 -24.64 -55.26 -6.63
CA LYS A 2 -23.40 -54.45 -6.53
C LYS A 2 -23.35 -52.94 -6.93
N PHE A 3 -22.87 -52.14 -5.95
CA PHE A 3 -21.86 -51.04 -6.01
C PHE A 3 -22.18 -49.57 -6.40
N ARG A 4 -22.12 -48.71 -5.36
CA ARG A 4 -21.39 -47.42 -5.18
C ARG A 4 -21.24 -46.38 -6.33
N LYS A 5 -21.67 -45.15 -6.02
CA LYS A 5 -20.94 -43.84 -5.99
C LYS A 5 -21.97 -42.77 -5.55
N ILE A 6 -21.97 -42.21 -4.34
CA ILE A 6 -21.06 -41.23 -3.71
C ILE A 6 -20.92 -39.91 -4.49
N LEU A 7 -21.20 -38.82 -3.76
CA LEU A 7 -20.95 -37.39 -4.01
C LEU A 7 -21.90 -36.59 -4.93
N LEU A 8 -22.70 -35.72 -4.29
CA LEU A 8 -22.86 -34.32 -4.70
C LEU A 8 -23.41 -33.50 -3.52
N LEU A 9 -22.51 -32.94 -2.73
CA LEU A 9 -22.76 -31.77 -1.87
C LEU A 9 -21.64 -30.78 -2.17
N PRO A 10 -21.98 -29.54 -2.56
CA PRO A 10 -21.55 -28.46 -1.69
C PRO A 10 -22.63 -27.38 -1.55
N LEU A 11 -23.11 -27.22 -0.32
CA LEU A 11 -23.66 -25.97 0.20
C LEU A 11 -22.66 -25.41 1.22
N LEU A 12 -22.62 -24.08 1.37
CA LEU A 12 -21.73 -23.31 2.26
C LEU A 12 -20.27 -23.13 1.80
N PHE A 13 -20.05 -22.21 0.86
CA PHE A 13 -18.86 -21.34 0.86
C PHE A 13 -19.25 -19.91 0.46
N SER A 14 -20.00 -19.24 1.33
CA SER A 14 -20.30 -17.81 1.22
C SER A 14 -19.22 -16.96 1.90
N SER A 15 -18.78 -15.91 1.21
CA SER A 15 -18.09 -14.72 1.73
C SER A 15 -16.80 -14.92 2.54
N LEU A 16 -15.68 -15.19 1.85
CA LEU A 16 -14.33 -14.76 2.27
C LEU A 16 -13.56 -14.25 1.04
N ILE A 17 -13.62 -12.94 0.80
CA ILE A 17 -12.90 -12.24 -0.26
C ILE A 17 -11.91 -11.31 0.42
N GLY A 18 -10.59 -11.42 0.16
CA GLY A 18 -9.67 -10.45 0.72
C GLY A 18 -8.25 -10.33 0.14
N PHE A 19 -7.85 -9.09 -0.16
CA PHE A 19 -6.65 -8.64 -0.88
C PHE A 19 -6.16 -7.30 -0.25
N SER A 20 -4.90 -6.82 -0.33
CA SER A 20 -3.61 -7.30 -0.85
C SER A 20 -2.49 -6.34 -0.33
N GLN A 21 -1.36 -6.10 -1.03
CA GLN A 21 -0.03 -5.52 -0.67
C GLN A 21 1.08 -6.51 -0.20
N VAL A 22 2.33 -6.04 -0.12
CA VAL A 22 3.59 -6.83 -0.04
C VAL A 22 4.13 -7.03 1.38
N SER A 23 4.88 -8.13 1.57
CA SER A 23 5.87 -8.42 2.63
C SER A 23 6.74 -7.25 3.11
N LYS A 24 6.52 -6.74 4.33
CA LYS A 24 7.56 -6.05 5.13
C LYS A 24 7.87 -6.84 6.40
N ALA A 25 9.05 -6.65 6.96
CA ALA A 25 9.53 -7.36 8.13
C ALA A 25 8.55 -7.24 9.30
N VAL A 26 8.30 -8.35 9.99
CA VAL A 26 7.36 -8.42 11.11
C VAL A 26 8.01 -7.77 12.33
N GLU A 27 7.64 -6.51 12.58
CA GLU A 27 7.88 -5.73 13.80
C GLU A 27 7.52 -6.60 15.01
N ASP A 28 8.54 -7.11 15.71
CA ASP A 28 8.30 -8.12 16.74
C ASP A 28 7.88 -7.51 18.06
N SER A 29 6.87 -8.10 18.65
CA SER A 29 6.09 -7.52 19.73
C SER A 29 6.06 -8.48 20.90
N THR A 30 7.20 -8.62 21.58
CA THR A 30 7.41 -9.60 22.66
C THR A 30 6.46 -9.39 23.84
N LYS A 31 5.92 -8.18 24.02
CA LYS A 31 4.83 -7.88 24.99
C LYS A 31 3.41 -8.21 24.49
N GLN A 32 3.17 -8.26 23.17
CA GLN A 32 1.81 -8.45 22.64
C GLN A 32 1.32 -9.91 22.70
N LYS A 33 2.11 -10.91 23.10
CA LYS A 33 1.68 -12.32 22.95
C LYS A 33 0.60 -12.79 23.92
N GLU A 34 0.41 -12.13 25.06
CA GLU A 34 -0.77 -12.36 25.90
C GLU A 34 -2.02 -11.64 25.36
N GLU A 35 -1.85 -10.53 24.62
CA GLU A 35 -2.95 -9.74 24.05
C GLU A 35 -3.34 -10.15 22.62
N ALA A 36 -2.41 -10.71 21.84
CA ALA A 36 -2.63 -11.21 20.49
C ALA A 36 -3.51 -12.47 20.47
N LYS A 37 -3.68 -13.14 21.63
CA LYS A 37 -4.75 -14.14 21.84
C LYS A 37 -6.16 -13.52 21.85
N LYS A 38 -6.30 -12.21 22.10
CA LYS A 38 -7.56 -11.46 22.09
C LYS A 38 -7.78 -10.62 20.82
N ARG A 39 -6.71 -10.18 20.14
CA ARG A 39 -6.84 -9.44 18.87
C ARG A 39 -7.26 -10.39 17.74
N SER A 40 -8.39 -10.11 17.11
CA SER A 40 -8.96 -10.93 16.04
C SER A 40 -7.98 -11.11 14.85
N PRO A 41 -7.88 -12.31 14.23
CA PRO A 41 -7.06 -12.54 13.02
C PRO A 41 -7.38 -11.58 11.86
N PHE A 42 -8.61 -11.05 11.82
CA PHE A 42 -9.04 -10.04 10.83
C PHE A 42 -8.46 -8.64 11.07
N VAL A 43 -7.77 -8.41 12.20
CA VAL A 43 -7.06 -7.16 12.51
C VAL A 43 -5.56 -7.28 12.20
N SER A 44 -4.93 -8.40 12.57
CA SER A 44 -3.51 -8.66 12.27
C SER A 44 -3.28 -9.06 10.80
N GLY A 45 -4.28 -9.65 10.16
CA GLY A 45 -4.15 -10.32 8.87
C GLY A 45 -3.42 -11.66 8.91
N TYR A 46 -3.13 -12.16 10.11
CA TYR A 46 -2.44 -13.43 10.33
C TYR A 46 -3.31 -14.38 11.15
N TYR A 47 -3.45 -15.62 10.66
CA TYR A 47 -4.12 -16.70 11.36
C TYR A 47 -3.09 -17.73 11.87
N PRO A 48 -2.83 -17.80 13.20
CA PRO A 48 -1.74 -18.60 13.76
C PRO A 48 -2.10 -20.09 13.83
N VAL A 49 -1.38 -20.93 13.08
CA VAL A 49 -1.57 -22.39 13.01
C VAL A 49 -0.29 -23.09 13.46
N GLY A 50 -0.27 -23.56 14.70
CA GLY A 50 0.92 -24.21 15.27
C GLY A 50 2.13 -23.28 15.24
N PHE A 51 3.18 -23.67 14.50
CA PHE A 51 4.42 -22.91 14.36
C PHE A 51 4.45 -21.93 13.18
N PHE A 52 3.34 -21.83 12.43
CA PHE A 52 3.24 -21.03 11.21
C PHE A 52 2.04 -20.06 11.26
N ASP A 53 2.28 -18.79 10.97
CA ASP A 53 1.24 -17.77 10.92
C ASP A 53 0.83 -17.57 9.46
N ILE A 54 -0.36 -18.05 9.09
CA ILE A 54 -0.91 -17.95 7.73
C ILE A 54 -1.26 -16.48 7.46
N ASP A 55 -0.68 -15.91 6.41
CA ASP A 55 -0.96 -14.54 5.98
C ASP A 55 -2.20 -14.51 5.07
N LEU A 56 -3.33 -14.11 5.65
CA LEU A 56 -4.66 -14.11 5.02
C LEU A 56 -4.70 -13.24 3.75
N LYS A 57 -3.75 -12.31 3.61
CA LYS A 57 -3.57 -11.35 2.51
C LYS A 57 -3.27 -11.99 1.14
N TYR A 58 -2.86 -13.25 1.11
CA TYR A 58 -2.47 -13.96 -0.11
C TYR A 58 -3.47 -15.03 -0.57
N LEU A 59 -4.53 -15.32 0.18
CA LEU A 59 -5.47 -16.40 -0.11
C LEU A 59 -6.20 -16.18 -1.45
N VAL A 60 -6.70 -14.97 -1.65
CA VAL A 60 -7.39 -14.52 -2.88
C VAL A 60 -6.88 -13.12 -3.20
N LYS A 61 -6.87 -12.73 -4.48
CA LYS A 61 -6.62 -11.37 -4.99
C LYS A 61 -7.45 -11.16 -6.26
N TYR A 62 -7.81 -9.92 -6.57
CA TYR A 62 -8.35 -9.55 -7.89
C TYR A 62 -7.76 -8.22 -8.38
N ASN A 63 -7.40 -8.16 -9.66
CA ASN A 63 -7.12 -6.93 -10.41
C ASN A 63 -7.37 -7.16 -11.91
N ASN A 64 -7.48 -6.08 -12.68
CA ASN A 64 -7.78 -6.16 -14.11
C ASN A 64 -6.69 -6.86 -14.95
N TYR A 65 -5.46 -7.00 -14.45
CA TYR A 65 -4.37 -7.70 -15.15
C TYR A 65 -4.41 -9.22 -14.93
N GLU A 66 -4.44 -9.67 -13.68
CA GLU A 66 -4.39 -11.09 -13.27
C GLU A 66 -5.78 -11.76 -13.26
N SER A 67 -6.86 -10.97 -13.32
CA SER A 67 -8.21 -11.34 -12.87
C SER A 67 -8.16 -11.92 -11.45
N PHE A 68 -8.75 -13.10 -11.19
CA PHE A 68 -8.54 -13.77 -9.92
C PHE A 68 -7.10 -14.25 -9.79
N ARG A 69 -6.54 -14.08 -8.60
CA ARG A 69 -5.27 -14.65 -8.19
C ARG A 69 -5.44 -15.38 -6.87
N LEU A 70 -5.26 -16.69 -6.87
CA LEU A 70 -5.34 -17.52 -5.66
C LEU A 70 -3.94 -17.81 -5.15
N GLY A 71 -3.77 -17.95 -3.83
CA GLY A 71 -2.46 -18.20 -3.27
C GLY A 71 -2.47 -18.67 -1.83
N PHE A 72 -1.27 -18.85 -1.30
CA PHE A 72 -1.01 -19.17 0.09
C PHE A 72 0.28 -18.48 0.51
N GLY A 73 0.30 -17.94 1.72
CA GLY A 73 1.47 -17.27 2.27
C GLY A 73 1.45 -17.25 3.79
N GLY A 74 2.57 -16.88 4.38
CA GLY A 74 2.73 -16.85 5.82
C GLY A 74 4.19 -16.77 6.25
N VAL A 75 4.39 -16.89 7.55
CA VAL A 75 5.70 -16.77 8.20
C VAL A 75 5.80 -17.72 9.38
N THR A 76 6.96 -18.32 9.60
CA THR A 76 7.22 -19.13 10.80
C THR A 76 7.28 -18.23 12.03
N ASN A 77 6.63 -18.64 13.12
CA ASN A 77 6.58 -17.86 14.35
C ASN A 77 7.60 -18.37 15.41
N GLU A 78 7.71 -17.66 16.54
CA GLU A 78 8.70 -17.98 17.58
C GLU A 78 8.56 -19.37 18.24
N ARG A 79 7.47 -20.12 17.97
CA ARG A 79 7.36 -21.52 18.39
C ARG A 79 8.28 -22.45 17.59
N LEU A 80 8.66 -22.07 16.36
CA LEU A 80 9.69 -22.76 15.60
C LEU A 80 11.08 -22.26 16.00
N PHE A 81 11.33 -20.96 15.82
CA PHE A 81 12.60 -20.32 16.12
C PHE A 81 12.37 -18.93 16.69
N LYS A 82 12.93 -18.64 17.88
CA LYS A 82 12.78 -17.33 18.53
C LYS A 82 13.44 -16.19 17.76
N ASP A 83 14.57 -16.47 17.10
CA ASP A 83 15.44 -15.47 16.49
C ASP A 83 15.57 -15.62 14.96
N PHE A 84 14.72 -16.45 14.36
CA PHE A 84 14.69 -16.67 12.91
C PHE A 84 13.25 -16.79 12.40
N LYS A 85 12.95 -16.16 11.27
CA LYS A 85 11.64 -16.20 10.61
C LYS A 85 11.80 -16.49 9.14
N ILE A 86 11.37 -17.66 8.67
CA ILE A 86 11.19 -17.96 7.24
C ILE A 86 9.82 -17.44 6.84
N GLY A 87 9.73 -16.68 5.75
CA GLY A 87 8.47 -16.12 5.26
C GLY A 87 8.37 -16.14 3.75
N GLY A 88 7.14 -16.22 3.25
CA GLY A 88 6.90 -16.22 1.81
C GLY A 88 5.44 -16.34 1.42
N TYR A 89 5.21 -16.35 0.12
CA TYR A 89 3.93 -16.66 -0.51
C TYR A 89 4.16 -17.28 -1.88
N ALA A 90 3.19 -18.07 -2.33
CA ALA A 90 3.03 -18.47 -3.71
C ALA A 90 1.58 -18.19 -4.13
N ALA A 91 1.40 -17.65 -5.33
CA ALA A 91 0.09 -17.33 -5.89
C ALA A 91 0.10 -17.54 -7.41
N TYR A 92 -1.07 -17.80 -7.98
CA TYR A 92 -1.28 -18.02 -9.40
C TYR A 92 -2.37 -17.07 -9.89
N GLY A 93 -2.07 -16.28 -10.93
CA GLY A 93 -3.02 -15.41 -11.62
C GLY A 93 -3.67 -16.13 -12.78
N PHE A 94 -5.00 -16.12 -12.84
CA PHE A 94 -5.76 -16.93 -13.80
C PHE A 94 -5.83 -16.32 -15.21
N LYS A 95 -5.77 -14.99 -15.35
CA LYS A 95 -5.80 -14.32 -16.66
C LYS A 95 -4.42 -14.22 -17.33
N ASP A 96 -3.35 -14.11 -16.57
CA ASP A 96 -1.99 -13.98 -17.09
C ASP A 96 -1.16 -15.29 -17.02
N ASP A 97 -1.81 -16.42 -16.69
CA ASP A 97 -1.27 -17.78 -16.60
C ASP A 97 0.16 -17.84 -16.04
N ALA A 98 0.33 -17.29 -14.83
CA ALA A 98 1.65 -17.19 -14.24
C ALA A 98 1.64 -17.28 -12.72
N TYR A 99 2.69 -17.93 -12.20
CA TYR A 99 3.00 -17.95 -10.78
C TYR A 99 3.77 -16.69 -10.35
N LYS A 100 3.35 -16.13 -9.22
CA LYS A 100 3.99 -15.03 -8.49
C LYS A 100 4.33 -15.52 -7.08
N TYR A 101 5.53 -15.26 -6.61
CA TYR A 101 5.98 -15.79 -5.32
C TYR A 101 7.06 -14.92 -4.69
N SER A 102 7.17 -15.01 -3.37
CA SER A 102 8.32 -14.53 -2.62
C SER A 102 8.73 -15.57 -1.60
N LEU A 103 10.03 -15.72 -1.38
CA LEU A 103 10.58 -16.55 -0.33
C LEU A 103 11.79 -15.84 0.28
N GLY A 104 11.92 -15.91 1.60
CA GLY A 104 13.05 -15.32 2.30
C GLY A 104 13.09 -15.65 3.79
N GLY A 105 14.09 -15.08 4.44
CA GLY A 105 14.36 -15.25 5.86
C GLY A 105 14.67 -13.92 6.54
N ASN A 106 14.43 -13.88 7.85
CA ASN A 106 14.79 -12.77 8.73
C ASN A 106 15.51 -13.37 9.95
N VAL A 107 16.71 -12.88 10.25
CA VAL A 107 17.50 -13.25 11.44
C VAL A 107 17.47 -12.07 12.41
N ARG A 108 17.10 -12.30 13.66
CA ARG A 108 17.15 -11.27 14.70
C ARG A 108 18.59 -11.12 15.18
N ILE A 109 19.16 -9.92 15.06
CA ILE A 109 20.54 -9.64 15.49
C ILE A 109 20.61 -8.96 16.87
N SER A 110 19.52 -8.32 17.31
CA SER A 110 19.41 -7.77 18.67
C SER A 110 18.01 -7.97 19.23
N LYS A 111 17.91 -8.57 20.42
CA LYS A 111 16.66 -8.67 21.19
C LYS A 111 16.28 -7.38 21.92
N LYS A 112 17.27 -6.55 22.25
CA LYS A 112 17.06 -5.32 23.04
C LYS A 112 16.44 -4.21 22.21
N SER A 113 16.92 -4.04 20.98
CA SER A 113 16.47 -3.06 19.99
C SER A 113 15.57 -3.66 18.91
N ASN A 114 15.30 -4.97 18.96
CA ASN A 114 14.46 -5.67 17.98
C ASN A 114 14.97 -5.51 16.53
N ASP A 115 16.29 -5.66 16.35
CA ASP A 115 16.97 -5.44 15.07
C ASP A 115 16.99 -6.73 14.23
N TRP A 116 16.81 -6.61 12.92
CA TRP A 116 16.65 -7.73 12.00
C TRP A 116 17.50 -7.58 10.74
N VAL A 117 18.15 -8.66 10.31
CA VAL A 117 18.70 -8.83 8.97
C VAL A 117 17.73 -9.66 8.15
N SER A 118 17.49 -9.26 6.90
CA SER A 118 16.53 -9.89 6.00
C SER A 118 17.15 -10.20 4.63
N LEU A 119 16.73 -11.32 4.03
CA LEU A 119 17.06 -11.70 2.66
C LEU A 119 15.81 -12.30 2.01
N TYR A 120 15.38 -11.74 0.87
CA TYR A 120 14.22 -12.21 0.11
C TYR A 120 14.49 -12.25 -1.39
N TYR A 121 13.95 -13.26 -2.04
CA TYR A 121 13.64 -13.24 -3.47
C TYR A 121 12.15 -12.98 -3.68
N THR A 122 11.79 -12.20 -4.69
CA THR A 122 10.41 -11.98 -5.14
C THR A 122 10.34 -12.03 -6.66
N LYS A 123 9.34 -12.72 -7.20
CA LYS A 123 8.87 -12.62 -8.59
C LYS A 123 7.39 -12.27 -8.57
N ASP A 124 7.05 -11.04 -8.93
CA ASP A 124 5.67 -10.53 -8.87
C ASP A 124 5.45 -9.37 -9.87
N ILE A 125 4.26 -8.79 -9.86
CA ILE A 125 3.94 -7.51 -10.51
C ILE A 125 3.94 -6.36 -9.50
N ARG A 126 4.21 -5.14 -9.98
CA ARG A 126 4.12 -3.90 -9.20
C ARG A 126 3.55 -2.76 -10.05
N GLU A 127 2.80 -1.86 -9.41
CA GLU A 127 2.22 -0.67 -10.04
C GLU A 127 3.30 0.35 -10.45
N ILE A 128 3.17 0.91 -11.66
CA ILE A 128 4.04 1.97 -12.18
C ILE A 128 3.88 3.23 -11.32
N GLY A 129 4.98 3.91 -10.97
CA GLY A 129 4.94 5.15 -10.18
C GLY A 129 4.62 4.99 -8.68
N SER A 130 4.48 3.76 -8.20
CA SER A 130 4.18 3.48 -6.79
C SER A 130 5.41 3.71 -5.88
N TYR A 131 5.24 4.51 -4.83
CA TYR A 131 6.28 4.82 -3.86
C TYR A 131 5.90 4.41 -2.45
N GLU A 132 6.73 3.58 -1.83
CA GLU A 132 6.55 3.10 -0.47
C GLU A 132 7.77 3.44 0.38
N TYR A 133 7.54 3.98 1.58
CA TYR A 133 8.58 4.07 2.60
C TYR A 133 8.80 2.70 3.23
N LEU A 134 10.05 2.26 3.34
CA LEU A 134 10.41 0.97 3.94
C LEU A 134 9.91 0.86 5.39
N THR A 135 10.06 1.95 6.14
CA THR A 135 9.72 2.08 7.57
C THR A 135 8.23 2.36 7.85
N SER A 136 7.36 2.44 6.83
CA SER A 136 5.91 2.55 7.05
C SER A 136 5.33 1.23 7.58
N ALA A 137 4.49 1.33 8.60
CA ALA A 137 3.82 0.17 9.21
C ALA A 137 2.98 -0.60 8.18
N ARG A 138 2.90 -1.93 8.36
CA ARG A 138 2.02 -2.79 7.56
C ARG A 138 0.56 -2.49 7.92
N VAL A 139 -0.17 -1.86 7.01
CA VAL A 139 -1.64 -1.87 7.06
C VAL A 139 -2.13 -3.20 6.51
N TYR A 140 -2.84 -3.97 7.33
CA TYR A 140 -3.70 -5.04 6.83
C TYR A 140 -5.07 -4.44 6.53
N SER A 141 -5.52 -4.58 5.30
CA SER A 141 -6.94 -4.53 4.99
C SER A 141 -7.37 -5.92 4.56
N VAL A 142 -8.56 -6.33 4.98
CA VAL A 142 -9.23 -7.47 4.35
C VAL A 142 -9.42 -7.17 2.86
N PHE A 143 -9.70 -5.93 2.46
CA PHE A 143 -10.00 -5.57 1.08
C PHE A 143 -9.35 -4.22 0.71
N GLU A 144 -8.44 -4.19 -0.27
CA GLU A 144 -7.85 -2.98 -0.85
C GLU A 144 -8.40 -2.72 -2.26
N PRO A 145 -9.48 -1.93 -2.42
CA PRO A 145 -10.33 -2.06 -3.61
C PRO A 145 -9.84 -1.25 -4.80
N ARG A 146 -8.96 -0.27 -4.53
CA ARG A 146 -8.11 0.41 -5.50
C ARG A 146 -7.43 -0.57 -6.46
N LEU A 147 -6.94 -1.69 -5.95
CA LEU A 147 -6.19 -2.68 -6.73
C LEU A 147 -7.02 -3.33 -7.85
N ILE A 148 -8.35 -3.38 -7.73
CA ILE A 148 -9.23 -3.91 -8.78
C ILE A 148 -9.00 -3.14 -10.08
N ASN A 149 -8.88 -1.81 -9.95
CA ASN A 149 -8.96 -0.86 -11.05
C ASN A 149 -7.59 -0.36 -11.54
N ILE A 150 -6.48 -0.70 -10.86
CA ILE A 150 -5.13 -0.42 -11.38
C ILE A 150 -4.96 -1.17 -12.71
N THR A 151 -4.55 -0.43 -13.74
CA THR A 151 -4.25 -0.95 -15.08
C THR A 151 -2.74 -1.14 -15.27
N GLN A 152 -1.94 -0.18 -14.83
CA GLN A 152 -0.52 -0.05 -15.17
C GLN A 152 0.41 -0.79 -14.21
N PHE A 153 0.87 -1.97 -14.65
CA PHE A 153 1.81 -2.80 -13.92
C PHE A 153 3.12 -3.03 -14.70
N TYR A 154 4.17 -3.43 -13.98
CA TYR A 154 5.37 -4.04 -14.54
C TYR A 154 5.69 -5.35 -13.79
N LYS A 155 6.32 -6.30 -14.47
CA LYS A 155 6.85 -7.52 -13.85
C LYS A 155 8.22 -7.24 -13.28
N HIS A 156 8.50 -7.76 -12.09
CA HIS A 156 9.83 -7.66 -11.48
C HIS A 156 10.30 -8.99 -10.90
N ARG A 157 11.59 -9.26 -11.03
CA ARG A 157 12.30 -10.30 -10.26
C ARG A 157 13.34 -9.60 -9.42
N THR A 158 13.25 -9.70 -8.10
CA THR A 158 14.04 -8.88 -7.18
C THR A 158 14.66 -9.71 -6.08
N TRP A 159 15.97 -9.59 -5.93
CA TRP A 159 16.67 -9.93 -4.69
C TRP A 159 16.72 -8.70 -3.78
N ARG A 160 16.40 -8.86 -2.49
CA ARG A 160 16.50 -7.80 -1.48
C ARG A 160 17.24 -8.32 -0.26
N ALA A 161 18.30 -7.62 0.14
CA ALA A 161 18.94 -7.80 1.43
C ALA A 161 18.78 -6.50 2.22
N GLY A 162 18.44 -6.57 3.51
CA GLY A 162 18.24 -5.37 4.31
C GLY A 162 18.45 -5.57 5.80
N VAL A 163 18.90 -4.52 6.46
CA VAL A 163 19.13 -4.44 7.91
C VAL A 163 18.19 -3.39 8.49
N MET A 164 17.29 -3.81 9.36
CA MET A 164 16.40 -2.96 10.15
C MET A 164 16.99 -2.79 11.55
N ILE A 165 17.12 -1.56 12.00
CA ILE A 165 17.66 -1.19 13.31
C ILE A 165 16.69 -0.22 13.98
N ASN A 166 16.40 -0.41 15.27
CA ASN A 166 15.62 0.54 16.05
C ASN A 166 16.48 1.12 17.19
N PRO A 167 17.16 2.26 16.97
CA PRO A 167 18.05 2.86 17.98
C PRO A 167 17.35 3.23 19.30
N SER A 168 16.02 3.40 19.26
CA SER A 168 15.13 3.52 20.42
C SER A 168 13.68 3.30 19.95
N ASP A 169 12.75 3.17 20.88
CA ASP A 169 11.30 3.04 20.62
C ASP A 169 10.69 4.19 19.79
N LYS A 170 11.43 5.29 19.58
CA LYS A 170 11.03 6.45 18.77
C LYS A 170 11.51 6.40 17.32
N PHE A 171 12.44 5.51 16.99
CA PHE A 171 13.11 5.47 15.69
C PHE A 171 13.14 4.06 15.10
N ILE A 172 12.64 3.93 13.87
CA ILE A 172 12.84 2.74 13.04
C ILE A 172 13.69 3.16 11.85
N SER A 173 14.82 2.50 11.62
CA SER A 173 15.60 2.67 10.40
C SER A 173 15.73 1.37 9.63
N GLU A 174 15.82 1.47 8.30
CA GLU A 174 16.14 0.33 7.44
C GLU A 174 17.13 0.75 6.36
N PHE A 175 18.23 0.01 6.25
CA PHE A 175 19.11 0.04 5.08
C PHE A 175 18.84 -1.21 4.23
N ARG A 176 18.61 -1.03 2.93
CA ARG A 176 18.27 -2.10 1.99
C ARG A 176 19.07 -1.99 0.70
N ILE A 177 19.61 -3.10 0.23
CA ILE A 177 20.14 -3.26 -1.11
C ILE A 177 19.17 -4.14 -1.90
N SER A 178 18.87 -3.78 -3.13
CA SER A 178 18.06 -4.62 -4.02
C SER A 178 18.58 -4.62 -5.45
N HIS A 179 18.64 -5.82 -6.04
CA HIS A 179 18.88 -6.02 -7.46
C HIS A 179 17.58 -6.48 -8.12
N GLN A 180 17.11 -5.74 -9.11
CA GLN A 180 15.82 -5.92 -9.76
C GLN A 180 16.01 -6.13 -11.26
N ASN A 181 15.39 -7.15 -11.82
CA ASN A 181 15.17 -7.30 -13.27
C ASN A 181 13.71 -6.92 -13.56
N ILE A 182 13.53 -5.85 -14.34
CA ILE A 182 12.25 -5.23 -14.67
C ILE A 182 11.87 -5.58 -16.11
N GLN A 183 10.64 -6.05 -16.30
CA GLN A 183 10.05 -6.34 -17.60
C GLN A 183 8.71 -5.60 -17.70
N GLN A 184 8.50 -4.77 -18.73
CA GLN A 184 7.22 -4.09 -18.88
C GLN A 184 6.09 -5.07 -19.24
N ILE A 185 4.88 -4.72 -18.85
CA ILE A 185 3.64 -5.32 -19.34
C ILE A 185 3.06 -4.42 -20.43
N GLU A 186 2.98 -3.12 -20.14
CA GLU A 186 2.58 -2.08 -21.08
C GLU A 186 3.62 -1.88 -22.20
N ALA A 187 3.23 -1.19 -23.28
CA ALA A 187 4.12 -0.79 -24.37
C ALA A 187 5.14 0.32 -24.00
N TYR A 188 5.53 0.42 -22.73
CA TYR A 188 6.46 1.42 -22.23
C TYR A 188 7.91 1.12 -22.64
N GLN A 189 8.62 2.14 -23.10
CA GLN A 189 10.06 2.12 -23.31
C GLN A 189 10.71 3.36 -22.68
N PHE A 190 11.87 3.18 -22.04
CA PHE A 190 12.66 4.29 -21.51
C PHE A 190 13.81 4.62 -22.46
N LEU A 191 13.83 5.83 -23.03
CA LEU A 191 14.89 6.30 -23.91
C LEU A 191 16.07 6.84 -23.09
N TYR A 192 17.27 6.30 -23.32
CA TYR A 192 18.48 6.70 -22.60
C TYR A 192 19.71 6.54 -23.50
N HIS A 193 20.35 7.67 -23.86
CA HIS A 193 21.44 7.72 -24.85
C HIS A 193 21.04 7.05 -26.17
N ASP A 194 19.89 7.45 -26.71
CA ASP A 194 19.31 6.98 -27.98
C ASP A 194 18.96 5.47 -28.06
N GLU A 195 19.17 4.72 -26.96
CA GLU A 195 18.72 3.34 -26.78
C GLU A 195 17.37 3.28 -26.02
N ALA A 196 16.42 2.50 -26.53
CA ALA A 196 15.07 2.36 -25.96
C ALA A 196 14.92 1.07 -25.15
N PHE A 197 14.83 1.18 -23.83
CA PHE A 197 14.80 0.05 -22.90
C PHE A 197 13.36 -0.39 -22.55
N SER A 198 12.95 -1.56 -23.05
CA SER A 198 11.72 -2.28 -22.64
C SER A 198 11.94 -3.26 -21.47
N ASN A 199 13.19 -3.69 -21.25
CA ASN A 199 13.60 -4.51 -20.12
C ASN A 199 14.91 -3.93 -19.58
N TYR A 200 15.07 -3.90 -18.25
CA TYR A 200 16.27 -3.33 -17.63
C TYR A 200 16.53 -3.88 -16.24
N LYS A 201 17.80 -3.87 -15.84
CA LYS A 201 18.28 -4.23 -14.51
C LYS A 201 18.55 -2.97 -13.68
N LEU A 202 18.20 -3.02 -12.41
CA LEU A 202 18.41 -1.94 -11.44
C LEU A 202 19.14 -2.48 -10.22
N LEU A 203 20.19 -1.80 -9.78
CA LEU A 203 20.75 -1.96 -8.45
C LEU A 203 20.41 -0.70 -7.65
N GLU A 204 19.55 -0.83 -6.64
CA GLU A 204 19.17 0.25 -5.73
C GLU A 204 19.71 -0.01 -4.33
N THR A 205 20.34 1.00 -3.72
CA THR A 205 20.53 1.08 -2.26
C THR A 205 19.52 2.07 -1.69
N THR A 206 18.90 1.76 -0.55
CA THR A 206 17.89 2.59 0.10
C THR A 206 18.18 2.71 1.58
N LEU A 207 18.15 3.93 2.10
CA LEU A 207 18.14 4.24 3.52
C LEU A 207 16.79 4.87 3.86
N SER A 208 16.11 4.34 4.88
CA SER A 208 14.85 4.91 5.40
C SER A 208 14.91 5.08 6.90
N LEU A 209 14.26 6.13 7.41
CA LEU A 209 14.14 6.47 8.81
C LEU A 209 12.70 6.93 9.10
N ARG A 210 12.06 6.35 10.11
CA ARG A 210 10.80 6.84 10.71
C ARG A 210 11.08 7.32 12.13
N TYR A 211 10.60 8.50 12.47
CA TYR A 211 10.55 9.06 13.82
C TYR A 211 9.10 9.17 14.30
N ALA A 212 8.85 8.76 15.55
CA ALA A 212 7.60 8.99 16.28
C ALA A 212 7.93 9.35 17.75
N PRO A 213 7.56 10.56 18.25
CA PRO A 213 8.11 11.10 19.51
C PRO A 213 7.56 10.48 20.80
N LYS A 214 6.38 9.85 20.75
CA LYS A 214 5.70 9.19 21.88
C LYS A 214 5.22 7.81 21.43
N THR A 215 4.85 6.98 22.39
CA THR A 215 3.97 5.82 22.20
C THR A 215 2.96 5.91 23.33
N ASN A 216 1.74 6.34 23.00
CA ASN A 216 0.68 6.45 24.00
C ASN A 216 0.08 5.05 24.18
N GLU A 217 0.32 4.45 25.35
CA GLU A 217 -0.40 3.27 25.81
C GLU A 217 -1.74 3.72 26.40
N PHE A 218 -2.86 3.17 25.91
CA PHE A 218 -4.17 3.38 26.53
C PHE A 218 -4.93 2.05 26.58
N ILE A 219 -5.65 1.83 27.67
CA ILE A 219 -6.50 0.64 27.82
C ILE A 219 -7.81 0.94 27.10
N SER A 220 -8.12 0.16 26.08
CA SER A 220 -9.40 0.24 25.36
C SER A 220 -10.57 -0.17 26.28
N GLU A 221 -11.81 0.16 25.90
CA GLU A 221 -13.02 -0.24 26.66
C GLU A 221 -13.14 -1.77 26.86
N SER A 222 -12.45 -2.56 26.04
CA SER A 222 -12.36 -4.03 26.13
C SER A 222 -11.26 -4.55 27.08
N GLY A 223 -10.53 -3.67 27.75
CA GLY A 223 -9.44 -4.01 28.66
C GLY A 223 -8.15 -4.46 27.96
N THR A 224 -7.93 -4.09 26.70
CA THR A 224 -6.68 -4.36 25.96
C THR A 224 -5.82 -3.11 25.89
N LEU A 225 -4.50 -3.27 26.07
CA LEU A 225 -3.53 -2.21 25.89
C LEU A 225 -3.39 -1.92 24.38
N GLU A 226 -3.66 -0.67 23.99
CA GLU A 226 -3.46 -0.17 22.64
C GLU A 226 -2.29 0.82 22.63
N HIS A 227 -1.31 0.55 21.77
CA HIS A 227 -0.22 1.46 21.46
C HIS A 227 -0.63 2.35 20.30
N SER A 228 -0.75 3.66 20.52
CA SER A 228 -0.74 4.65 19.43
C SER A 228 0.65 5.25 19.33
N ASP A 229 1.25 5.13 18.14
CA ASP A 229 2.35 6.01 17.72
C ASP A 229 2.03 7.47 18.07
N GLY A 230 3.03 8.15 18.61
CA GLY A 230 3.01 9.57 18.89
C GLY A 230 3.18 10.42 17.64
N LEU A 231 2.95 11.71 17.81
CA LEU A 231 2.83 12.67 16.71
C LEU A 231 3.71 13.90 16.96
N PRO A 232 4.28 14.52 15.91
CA PRO A 232 4.20 14.10 14.50
C PRO A 232 5.00 12.83 14.20
N LYS A 233 4.51 12.01 13.26
CA LYS A 233 5.36 10.98 12.62
C LYS A 233 6.07 11.61 11.44
N ILE A 234 7.38 11.38 11.34
CA ILE A 234 8.19 11.87 10.24
C ILE A 234 8.86 10.67 9.60
N SER A 235 8.68 10.47 8.29
CA SER A 235 9.34 9.42 7.52
C SER A 235 10.24 10.06 6.46
N ILE A 236 11.49 9.65 6.41
CA ILE A 236 12.50 10.08 5.43
C ILE A 236 13.00 8.83 4.71
N GLN A 237 13.22 8.93 3.40
CA GLN A 237 13.80 7.86 2.60
C GLN A 237 14.64 8.43 1.47
N VAL A 238 15.82 7.84 1.26
CA VAL A 238 16.70 8.14 0.12
C VAL A 238 17.07 6.84 -0.55
N THR A 239 16.89 6.78 -1.87
CA THR A 239 17.24 5.64 -2.72
C THR A 239 18.23 6.08 -3.79
N ARG A 240 19.31 5.32 -3.99
CA ARG A 240 20.29 5.54 -5.06
C ARG A 240 20.27 4.34 -6.02
N GLY A 241 19.87 4.58 -7.25
CA GLY A 241 20.11 3.68 -8.38
C GLY A 241 21.56 3.82 -8.86
N ILE A 242 22.25 2.69 -9.01
CA ILE A 242 23.67 2.60 -9.39
C ILE A 242 23.77 1.83 -10.72
N LYS A 243 24.39 2.42 -11.75
CA LYS A 243 24.70 1.83 -13.06
C LYS A 243 25.99 1.00 -13.04
N GLY A 244 26.08 -0.04 -13.87
CA GLY A 244 27.32 -0.76 -14.17
C GLY A 244 27.69 -1.90 -13.22
N ILE A 245 26.93 -2.10 -12.13
CA ILE A 245 27.16 -3.20 -11.18
C ILE A 245 26.07 -4.25 -11.38
N SER A 246 26.46 -5.50 -11.65
CA SER A 246 25.51 -6.58 -11.99
C SER A 246 24.58 -6.19 -13.15
N GLU A 247 25.19 -5.62 -14.20
CA GLU A 247 24.54 -5.19 -15.45
C GLU A 247 23.42 -4.14 -15.27
N SER A 248 23.43 -3.38 -14.18
CA SER A 248 22.43 -2.35 -13.93
C SER A 248 22.52 -1.17 -14.92
N ASN A 249 21.38 -0.72 -15.46
CA ASN A 249 21.36 0.19 -16.61
C ASN A 249 21.45 1.69 -16.25
N PHE A 250 20.92 2.11 -15.09
CA PHE A 250 20.65 3.54 -14.83
C PHE A 250 21.21 4.07 -13.50
N ASN A 251 21.63 5.34 -13.52
CA ASN A 251 22.00 6.13 -12.34
C ASN A 251 20.90 7.17 -12.06
N TYR A 252 20.36 7.15 -10.84
CA TYR A 252 19.41 8.14 -10.33
C TYR A 252 19.42 8.19 -8.80
N THR A 253 18.95 9.29 -8.22
CA THR A 253 18.63 9.38 -6.78
C THR A 253 17.14 9.66 -6.63
N LYS A 254 16.49 9.09 -5.62
CA LYS A 254 15.16 9.47 -5.15
C LYS A 254 15.26 9.88 -3.69
N ALA A 255 14.56 10.93 -3.30
CA ALA A 255 14.34 11.27 -1.90
C ALA A 255 12.84 11.44 -1.64
N GLY A 256 12.41 11.14 -0.43
CA GLY A 256 11.05 11.40 0.03
C GLY A 256 11.02 11.78 1.50
N VAL A 257 10.16 12.74 1.85
CA VAL A 257 9.85 13.15 3.21
C VAL A 257 8.33 13.17 3.39
N LYS A 258 7.85 12.52 4.44
CA LYS A 258 6.43 12.50 4.82
C LYS A 258 6.25 12.89 6.28
N LEU A 259 5.37 13.86 6.50
CA LEU A 259 4.84 14.28 7.79
C LEU A 259 3.41 13.76 7.93
N ASP A 260 3.14 13.00 8.99
CA ASP A 260 1.81 12.48 9.33
C ASP A 260 1.43 12.96 10.75
N TYR A 261 0.31 13.69 10.85
CA TYR A 261 -0.11 14.38 12.07
C TYR A 261 -1.63 14.24 12.32
N HIS A 262 -2.02 13.61 13.44
CA HIS A 262 -3.41 13.28 13.75
C HIS A 262 -3.90 13.86 15.10
N ILE A 263 -4.52 15.04 15.05
CA ILE A 263 -5.14 15.67 16.22
C ILE A 263 -6.42 14.90 16.58
N LYS A 264 -6.47 14.28 17.77
CA LYS A 264 -7.71 13.80 18.40
C LYS A 264 -8.15 14.80 19.48
N ARG A 265 -9.44 15.12 19.56
CA ARG A 265 -10.00 16.10 20.51
C ARG A 265 -10.99 15.45 21.47
N MET A 266 -11.20 16.10 22.63
CA MET A 266 -12.10 15.62 23.69
C MET A 266 -13.59 15.63 23.28
N ASP A 267 -13.96 16.41 22.27
CA ASP A 267 -15.29 16.45 21.67
C ASP A 267 -15.60 15.25 20.77
N LEU A 268 -14.67 14.28 20.67
CA LEU A 268 -14.68 13.13 19.75
C LEU A 268 -14.51 13.48 18.27
N SER A 269 -14.11 14.71 17.93
CA SER A 269 -13.64 15.06 16.59
C SER A 269 -12.16 14.68 16.41
N SER A 270 -11.73 14.54 15.16
CA SER A 270 -10.30 14.45 14.84
C SER A 270 -9.93 15.12 13.52
N SER A 271 -8.66 15.52 13.38
CA SER A 271 -8.11 16.11 12.17
C SER A 271 -6.80 15.38 11.82
N HIS A 272 -6.74 14.76 10.65
CA HIS A 272 -5.56 14.06 10.15
C HIS A 272 -4.99 14.84 8.96
N PHE A 273 -3.71 15.16 9.03
CA PHE A 273 -2.96 15.87 7.99
C PHE A 273 -1.77 15.02 7.57
N VAL A 274 -1.59 14.87 6.25
CA VAL A 274 -0.43 14.22 5.65
C VAL A 274 0.15 15.16 4.60
N LEU A 275 1.41 15.54 4.79
CA LEU A 275 2.22 16.27 3.81
C LEU A 275 3.35 15.36 3.36
N GLU A 276 3.45 15.08 2.06
CA GLU A 276 4.42 14.15 1.49
C GLU A 276 5.06 14.79 0.26
N GLY A 277 6.39 14.95 0.29
CA GLY A 277 7.18 15.48 -0.81
C GLY A 277 8.20 14.43 -1.28
N VAL A 278 8.23 14.14 -2.57
CA VAL A 278 9.14 13.18 -3.20
C VAL A 278 9.79 13.79 -4.43
N LYS A 279 11.07 13.49 -4.68
CA LYS A 279 11.80 13.94 -5.86
C LYS A 279 12.78 12.88 -6.35
N ALA A 280 12.91 12.78 -7.67
CA ALA A 280 13.84 11.94 -8.39
C ALA A 280 14.79 12.85 -9.18
N TRP A 281 16.07 12.50 -9.21
CA TRP A 281 17.11 13.18 -9.99
C TRP A 281 17.85 12.17 -10.85
N GLY A 282 18.19 12.56 -12.07
CA GLY A 282 18.88 11.69 -13.03
C GLY A 282 17.91 10.80 -13.81
N ASN A 283 18.38 9.63 -14.23
CA ASN A 283 17.72 8.84 -15.28
C ASN A 283 16.84 7.74 -14.68
N ALA A 284 15.77 8.14 -13.98
CA ALA A 284 14.81 7.19 -13.39
C ALA A 284 13.70 6.84 -14.40
N PRO A 285 13.49 5.55 -14.74
CA PRO A 285 12.39 5.14 -15.62
C PRO A 285 11.04 5.25 -14.88
N LEU A 286 9.93 5.44 -15.62
CA LEU A 286 8.59 5.72 -15.07
C LEU A 286 8.13 4.74 -13.98
N THR A 287 8.46 3.45 -14.12
CA THR A 287 8.24 2.40 -13.09
C THR A 287 8.76 2.74 -11.69
N HIS A 288 9.73 3.66 -11.60
CA HIS A 288 10.44 4.09 -10.39
C HIS A 288 10.30 5.61 -10.15
N LEU A 289 9.50 6.33 -10.94
CA LEU A 289 9.04 7.71 -10.68
C LEU A 289 7.83 7.69 -9.73
N PHE A 290 7.03 8.77 -9.69
CA PHE A 290 5.94 8.94 -8.72
C PHE A 290 4.58 9.21 -9.38
N HIS A 291 3.53 8.62 -8.84
CA HIS A 291 2.13 9.03 -9.04
C HIS A 291 1.54 9.56 -7.71
N ALA A 292 0.44 10.31 -7.75
CA ALA A 292 -0.21 10.83 -6.54
C ALA A 292 -1.19 9.84 -5.85
N TYR A 293 -1.03 8.52 -6.04
CA TYR A 293 -1.93 7.47 -5.50
C TYR A 293 -3.40 7.61 -5.98
N PRO A 294 -3.65 7.64 -7.31
CA PRO A 294 -5.00 7.77 -7.89
C PRO A 294 -5.90 6.57 -7.54
N ASN A 295 -7.22 6.77 -7.49
CA ASN A 295 -8.21 5.72 -7.23
C ASN A 295 -9.48 5.82 -8.12
N SER A 296 -9.47 6.59 -9.22
CA SER A 296 -10.60 6.65 -10.16
C SER A 296 -10.36 5.72 -11.36
N PRO A 297 -11.23 4.74 -11.64
CA PRO A 297 -11.20 4.02 -12.92
C PRO A 297 -11.74 4.87 -14.07
N THR A 298 -11.09 4.79 -15.24
CA THR A 298 -11.62 5.29 -16.51
C THR A 298 -12.73 4.36 -17.01
N LYS A 299 -13.97 4.66 -16.61
CA LYS A 299 -15.20 4.02 -17.10
C LYS A 299 -16.27 5.09 -17.27
N GLU A 300 -17.17 4.89 -18.23
CA GLU A 300 -18.18 5.88 -18.62
C GLU A 300 -19.11 6.20 -17.45
N GLU A 301 -19.87 5.23 -16.94
CA GLU A 301 -20.85 5.48 -15.87
C GLU A 301 -20.23 5.53 -14.46
N ILE A 302 -20.68 6.50 -13.65
CA ILE A 302 -20.31 6.64 -12.22
C ILE A 302 -20.54 5.34 -11.43
N LEU A 303 -21.62 4.61 -11.70
CA LEU A 303 -21.93 3.34 -11.03
C LEU A 303 -20.96 2.20 -11.42
N GLN A 304 -20.42 2.22 -12.64
CA GLN A 304 -19.40 1.27 -13.08
C GLN A 304 -18.01 1.57 -12.50
N ARG A 305 -17.77 2.83 -12.05
CA ARG A 305 -16.55 3.26 -11.34
C ARG A 305 -16.45 2.73 -9.90
N PHE A 306 -17.06 1.57 -9.61
CA PHE A 306 -17.03 0.91 -8.31
C PHE A 306 -15.60 0.76 -7.79
N SER A 307 -15.34 1.42 -6.67
CA SER A 307 -14.19 1.26 -5.80
C SER A 307 -14.64 1.60 -4.38
N VAL A 308 -13.80 1.28 -3.40
CA VAL A 308 -13.95 1.78 -2.03
C VAL A 308 -12.99 2.95 -1.88
N ALA A 309 -13.41 3.99 -1.15
CA ALA A 309 -12.53 5.13 -0.88
C ALA A 309 -11.24 4.65 -0.21
N GLY A 310 -10.09 4.96 -0.80
CA GLY A 310 -8.80 4.62 -0.20
C GLY A 310 -8.48 5.59 0.93
N ILE A 311 -7.78 5.08 1.95
CA ILE A 311 -7.52 5.83 3.19
C ILE A 311 -6.74 7.13 2.90
N GLN A 312 -5.89 7.15 1.86
CA GLN A 312 -5.01 8.27 1.50
C GLN A 312 -4.87 8.50 -0.03
N SER A 313 -5.75 7.93 -0.85
CA SER A 313 -5.76 8.09 -2.33
C SER A 313 -6.27 9.46 -2.79
N PHE A 314 -6.24 9.71 -4.09
CA PHE A 314 -7.04 10.76 -4.73
C PHE A 314 -8.25 10.08 -5.39
N GLU A 315 -9.46 10.42 -4.97
CA GLU A 315 -10.68 9.72 -5.38
C GLU A 315 -11.12 10.02 -6.81
N THR A 316 -10.84 11.22 -7.33
CA THR A 316 -11.24 11.66 -8.68
C THR A 316 -10.08 11.64 -9.69
N MET A 317 -8.87 11.29 -9.26
CA MET A 317 -7.72 11.15 -10.14
C MET A 317 -7.70 9.78 -10.83
N TYR A 318 -7.60 9.77 -12.15
CA TYR A 318 -7.62 8.51 -12.91
C TYR A 318 -6.31 7.73 -12.79
N PHE A 319 -6.39 6.39 -12.82
CA PHE A 319 -5.19 5.55 -12.87
C PHE A 319 -4.38 5.86 -14.13
N GLY A 320 -3.08 6.13 -13.94
CA GLY A 320 -2.17 6.47 -15.04
C GLY A 320 -2.31 7.86 -15.63
N GLU A 321 -3.19 8.71 -15.08
CA GLU A 321 -3.39 10.07 -15.59
C GLU A 321 -2.15 10.94 -15.41
N PHE A 322 -1.48 10.82 -14.27
CA PHE A 322 -0.38 11.69 -13.87
C PHE A 322 0.84 10.92 -13.35
N PHE A 323 2.00 11.29 -13.88
CA PHE A 323 3.30 10.91 -13.34
C PHE A 323 4.23 12.11 -13.18
N SER A 324 5.17 11.98 -12.26
CA SER A 324 6.06 13.06 -11.83
C SER A 324 7.46 12.57 -11.46
N SER A 325 8.49 13.34 -11.81
CA SER A 325 9.84 13.24 -11.22
C SER A 325 9.91 13.99 -9.88
N GLU A 326 9.10 15.03 -9.68
CA GLU A 326 8.93 15.69 -8.39
C GLU A 326 7.46 15.89 -8.06
N LEU A 327 7.07 15.63 -6.81
CA LEU A 327 5.68 15.63 -6.39
C LEU A 327 5.55 16.00 -4.92
N VAL A 328 4.72 16.99 -4.63
CA VAL A 328 4.25 17.33 -3.29
C VAL A 328 2.75 17.05 -3.22
N THR A 329 2.32 16.28 -2.23
CA THR A 329 0.91 16.06 -1.91
C THR A 329 0.59 16.55 -0.50
N PHE A 330 -0.54 17.24 -0.37
CA PHE A 330 -1.14 17.60 0.90
C PHE A 330 -2.53 16.96 0.98
N ARG A 331 -2.79 16.22 2.06
CA ARG A 331 -4.06 15.55 2.32
C ARG A 331 -4.55 15.92 3.72
N ALA A 332 -5.76 16.42 3.83
CA ALA A 332 -6.41 16.72 5.10
C ALA A 332 -7.75 15.99 5.21
N LYS A 333 -8.02 15.44 6.39
CA LYS A 333 -9.25 14.72 6.72
C LYS A 333 -9.76 15.18 8.08
N HIS A 334 -10.95 15.76 8.15
CA HIS A 334 -11.57 16.20 9.41
C HIS A 334 -12.82 15.39 9.71
N THR A 335 -12.71 14.54 10.74
CA THR A 335 -13.79 13.68 11.24
C THR A 335 -14.56 14.40 12.33
N LEU A 336 -15.87 14.59 12.16
CA LEU A 336 -16.74 15.09 13.21
C LEU A 336 -17.11 13.97 14.21
N ARG A 337 -17.54 14.39 15.40
CA ARG A 337 -18.25 13.49 16.33
C ARG A 337 -19.46 12.88 15.63
N ARG A 338 -19.73 11.60 15.92
CA ARG A 338 -20.92 10.91 15.42
C ARG A 338 -22.19 11.60 15.91
N PHE A 339 -23.09 11.90 14.97
CA PHE A 339 -24.44 12.34 15.25
C PHE A 339 -25.40 11.15 15.14
N ARG A 340 -26.60 11.30 15.68
CA ARG A 340 -27.60 10.23 15.77
C ARG A 340 -28.78 10.56 14.87
N ILE A 341 -29.00 9.74 13.83
CA ILE A 341 -30.20 9.81 12.99
C ILE A 341 -31.29 8.90 13.59
N SER A 342 -30.91 7.72 14.07
CA SER A 342 -31.81 6.79 14.78
C SER A 342 -31.04 5.98 15.82
N GLU A 343 -31.72 5.11 16.58
CA GLU A 343 -31.04 4.20 17.52
C GLU A 343 -29.95 3.34 16.83
N LYS A 344 -30.23 2.90 15.60
CA LYS A 344 -29.37 2.00 14.82
C LYS A 344 -28.38 2.74 13.90
N ILE A 345 -28.64 4.02 13.59
CA ILE A 345 -27.89 4.79 12.58
C ILE A 345 -27.20 5.99 13.26
N LYS A 346 -25.89 5.85 13.50
CA LYS A 346 -25.03 6.82 14.17
C LYS A 346 -23.82 7.16 13.30
N PRO A 347 -24.02 7.85 12.15
CA PRO A 347 -22.99 8.09 11.15
C PRO A 347 -21.91 9.04 11.64
N GLU A 348 -20.79 9.00 10.93
CA GLU A 348 -19.61 9.82 11.16
C GLU A 348 -19.34 10.62 9.89
N LEU A 349 -19.66 11.92 9.90
CA LEU A 349 -19.38 12.82 8.79
C LEU A 349 -17.89 13.19 8.79
N VAL A 350 -17.26 13.08 7.62
CA VAL A 350 -15.86 13.41 7.43
C VAL A 350 -15.67 14.29 6.22
N PHE A 351 -14.98 15.41 6.39
CA PHE A 351 -14.54 16.26 5.30
C PHE A 351 -13.16 15.80 4.82
N ILE A 352 -12.96 15.70 3.51
CA ILE A 352 -11.65 15.46 2.89
C ILE A 352 -11.30 16.60 1.94
N THR A 353 -10.05 17.02 1.94
CA THR A 353 -9.45 17.82 0.86
C THR A 353 -8.05 17.33 0.57
N ARG A 354 -7.70 17.26 -0.72
CA ARG A 354 -6.43 16.70 -1.19
C ARG A 354 -5.91 17.50 -2.37
N HIS A 355 -4.63 17.82 -2.33
CA HIS A 355 -3.96 18.65 -3.31
C HIS A 355 -2.64 18.00 -3.73
N ALA A 356 -2.30 18.10 -5.01
CA ALA A 356 -1.04 17.62 -5.56
C ALA A 356 -0.45 18.65 -6.53
N LEU A 357 0.86 18.84 -6.47
CA LEU A 357 1.63 19.69 -7.37
C LEU A 357 2.97 19.00 -7.63
N GLY A 358 3.45 19.04 -8.86
CA GLY A 358 4.69 18.39 -9.23
C GLY A 358 5.13 18.72 -10.64
N ASP A 359 6.12 18.03 -11.17
CA ASP A 359 6.41 18.04 -12.60
C ASP A 359 7.15 16.76 -13.00
N LEU A 360 7.47 16.60 -14.28
CA LEU A 360 8.29 15.51 -14.78
C LEU A 360 9.40 16.01 -15.71
N ASP A 361 10.63 15.93 -15.22
CA ASP A 361 11.84 16.14 -16.03
C ASP A 361 11.90 15.10 -17.16
N HIS A 362 12.23 15.56 -18.38
CA HIS A 362 12.49 14.70 -19.54
C HIS A 362 11.33 13.79 -19.98
N LEU A 363 10.13 14.35 -20.11
CA LEU A 363 8.93 13.65 -20.61
C LEU A 363 9.18 12.90 -21.93
N GLU A 364 10.00 13.45 -22.81
CA GLU A 364 10.39 12.87 -24.10
C GLU A 364 11.08 11.49 -24.00
N ARG A 365 11.58 11.11 -22.81
CA ARG A 365 12.24 9.82 -22.59
C ARG A 365 11.28 8.69 -22.24
N HIS A 366 10.00 8.98 -22.06
CA HIS A 366 9.00 8.02 -21.62
C HIS A 366 8.06 7.67 -22.78
N LEU A 367 8.45 6.67 -23.57
CA LEU A 367 7.81 6.33 -24.83
C LEU A 367 6.71 5.27 -24.67
N GLY A 368 5.73 5.30 -25.57
CA GLY A 368 4.75 4.22 -25.79
C GLY A 368 3.56 4.16 -24.82
N ILE A 369 3.49 5.04 -23.82
CA ILE A 369 2.31 5.21 -22.95
C ILE A 369 1.96 6.70 -22.81
N GLY A 370 0.67 7.03 -22.93
CA GLY A 370 0.17 8.39 -22.77
C GLY A 370 -0.14 8.70 -21.30
N PHE A 371 0.39 9.81 -20.79
CA PHE A 371 0.11 10.35 -19.46
C PHE A 371 0.38 11.87 -19.43
N LYS A 372 -0.03 12.54 -18.34
CA LYS A 372 0.17 13.99 -18.10
C LYS A 372 1.13 14.21 -16.91
N THR A 373 1.58 15.44 -16.71
CA THR A 373 2.34 15.85 -15.51
C THR A 373 1.47 16.72 -14.59
N LEU A 374 1.91 16.93 -13.35
CA LEU A 374 1.21 17.72 -12.34
C LEU A 374 1.73 19.18 -12.22
N SER A 375 2.16 19.78 -13.35
CA SER A 375 2.80 21.11 -13.42
C SER A 375 1.95 22.28 -12.87
N GLN A 376 0.64 22.10 -12.78
CA GLN A 376 -0.30 22.98 -12.09
C GLN A 376 -0.92 22.30 -10.85
N LEU A 377 -1.55 23.08 -9.98
CA LEU A 377 -2.16 22.56 -8.74
C LEU A 377 -3.41 21.71 -9.02
N TYR A 378 -3.32 20.41 -8.69
CA TYR A 378 -4.47 19.53 -8.56
C TYR A 378 -5.18 19.77 -7.24
N SER A 379 -6.52 19.78 -7.26
CA SER A 379 -7.36 19.84 -6.06
C SER A 379 -8.59 18.94 -6.18
N GLU A 380 -8.84 18.16 -5.13
CA GLU A 380 -10.14 17.51 -4.89
C GLU A 380 -10.62 17.78 -3.46
N SER A 381 -11.94 17.83 -3.28
CA SER A 381 -12.58 17.92 -1.97
C SER A 381 -13.81 17.03 -1.93
N GLY A 382 -14.21 16.61 -0.73
CA GLY A 382 -15.25 15.60 -0.59
C GLY A 382 -15.79 15.41 0.81
N LEU A 383 -16.83 14.58 0.89
CA LEU A 383 -17.54 14.20 2.10
C LEU A 383 -17.62 12.68 2.19
N GLU A 384 -17.32 12.12 3.37
CA GLU A 384 -17.60 10.72 3.69
C GLU A 384 -18.68 10.64 4.78
N PHE A 385 -19.67 9.79 4.57
CA PHE A 385 -20.66 9.38 5.56
C PHE A 385 -20.32 7.97 6.03
N ASN A 386 -19.43 7.87 7.01
CA ASN A 386 -18.93 6.58 7.49
C ASN A 386 -19.86 5.96 8.54
N LYS A 387 -19.81 4.63 8.66
CA LYS A 387 -20.47 3.85 9.73
C LYS A 387 -22.01 4.01 9.79
N MET A 388 -22.66 4.07 8.62
CA MET A 388 -24.12 4.15 8.52
C MET A 388 -24.80 2.83 8.90
N PHE A 389 -24.34 1.70 8.34
CA PHE A 389 -24.87 0.36 8.60
C PHE A 389 -23.72 -0.66 8.58
N PHE A 390 -23.57 -1.49 9.61
CA PHE A 390 -22.55 -2.57 9.68
C PHE A 390 -21.11 -2.17 9.29
N GLY A 391 -20.72 -0.92 9.57
CA GLY A 391 -19.40 -0.38 9.19
C GLY A 391 -19.31 0.19 7.77
N PHE A 392 -20.29 -0.06 6.91
CA PHE A 392 -20.40 0.56 5.59
C PHE A 392 -20.72 2.06 5.68
N GLY A 393 -20.30 2.78 4.65
CA GLY A 393 -20.57 4.20 4.44
C GLY A 393 -20.50 4.58 2.98
N LEU A 394 -20.55 5.88 2.70
CA LEU A 394 -20.43 6.46 1.37
C LEU A 394 -19.35 7.55 1.36
N SER A 395 -18.74 7.76 0.20
CA SER A 395 -17.75 8.81 -0.07
C SER A 395 -18.10 9.48 -1.38
N PHE A 396 -18.13 10.80 -1.35
CA PHE A 396 -18.31 11.68 -2.49
C PHE A 396 -17.07 12.57 -2.58
N ALA A 397 -16.48 12.70 -3.75
CA ALA A 397 -15.39 13.63 -4.01
C ALA A 397 -15.57 14.33 -5.35
N TYR A 398 -15.10 15.56 -5.43
CA TYR A 398 -15.17 16.42 -6.61
C TYR A 398 -13.81 17.04 -6.92
N ARG A 399 -13.38 16.94 -8.18
CA ARG A 399 -12.20 17.57 -8.76
C ARG A 399 -12.52 19.00 -9.19
N TYR A 400 -11.63 19.94 -8.87
CA TYR A 400 -11.78 21.35 -9.26
C TYR A 400 -10.43 22.03 -9.49
N GLY A 401 -10.46 23.26 -10.02
CA GLY A 401 -9.26 24.00 -10.40
C GLY A 401 -8.74 23.60 -11.78
N TYR A 402 -7.43 23.66 -11.97
CA TYR A 402 -6.81 23.60 -13.31
C TYR A 402 -7.11 22.31 -14.10
N TYR A 403 -7.12 21.15 -13.43
CA TYR A 403 -7.39 19.86 -14.10
C TYR A 403 -8.87 19.47 -14.17
N HIS A 404 -9.79 20.41 -13.91
CA HIS A 404 -11.22 20.18 -14.12
C HIS A 404 -11.48 19.70 -15.55
N LEU A 405 -12.25 18.62 -15.68
CA LEU A 405 -12.59 18.00 -16.95
C LEU A 405 -13.87 18.64 -17.52
N PRO A 406 -14.10 18.67 -18.85
CA PRO A 406 -15.24 19.36 -19.44
C PRO A 406 -16.60 18.84 -18.93
N ASP A 407 -16.72 17.54 -18.76
CA ASP A 407 -17.95 16.89 -18.32
C ASP A 407 -18.02 16.79 -16.79
N PHE A 408 -19.16 17.21 -16.22
CA PHE A 408 -19.35 17.24 -14.77
C PHE A 408 -19.15 15.85 -14.12
N GLU A 409 -19.67 14.79 -14.75
CA GLU A 409 -19.61 13.42 -14.24
C GLU A 409 -18.17 12.88 -14.15
N ASP A 410 -17.27 13.34 -15.00
CA ASP A 410 -15.84 13.00 -14.97
C ASP A 410 -15.07 13.64 -13.81
N ASN A 411 -15.64 14.69 -13.20
CA ASN A 411 -15.08 15.33 -12.03
C ASN A 411 -15.60 14.74 -10.71
N VAL A 412 -16.63 13.89 -10.76
CA VAL A 412 -17.30 13.31 -9.59
C VAL A 412 -16.82 11.88 -9.36
N SER A 413 -16.56 11.56 -8.09
CA SER A 413 -16.31 10.20 -7.62
C SER A 413 -17.30 9.85 -6.51
N PHE A 414 -18.09 8.80 -6.73
CA PHE A 414 -18.99 8.22 -5.74
C PHE A 414 -18.57 6.79 -5.41
N LYS A 415 -18.30 6.51 -4.13
CA LYS A 415 -17.72 5.24 -3.67
C LYS A 415 -18.37 4.79 -2.36
N PHE A 416 -18.39 3.49 -2.12
CA PHE A 416 -18.68 2.98 -0.79
C PHE A 416 -17.45 3.14 0.11
N THR A 417 -17.66 3.22 1.42
CA THR A 417 -16.60 3.06 2.43
C THR A 417 -16.90 1.83 3.27
N PHE A 418 -15.86 1.18 3.78
CA PHE A 418 -16.03 0.08 4.74
C PHE A 418 -15.04 0.25 5.89
N ASN A 419 -15.58 0.50 7.07
CA ASN A 419 -14.84 0.69 8.31
C ASN A 419 -15.21 -0.44 9.27
N LEU A 420 -14.55 -1.59 9.13
CA LEU A 420 -14.69 -2.69 10.08
C LEU A 420 -14.07 -2.27 11.42
N LYS A 421 -14.92 -2.04 12.43
CA LYS A 421 -14.53 -2.15 13.84
C LYS A 421 -15.02 -3.51 14.34
N LEU A 422 -14.07 -4.37 14.69
CA LEU A 422 -14.27 -5.55 15.52
C LEU A 422 -13.97 -5.19 16.97
#